data_AF-A0A2W5T3E6-F1
#
_entry.id   AF-A0A2W5T3E6-F1
#
_cell.length_a   1.000
_cell.length_b   1.000
_cell.length_c   1.000
_cell.angle_alpha   90.00
_cell.angle_beta   90.00
_cell.angle_gamma   90.00
#
_symmetry.space_group_name_H-M   'P 1'
#
loop_
_entity.id
_entity.type
_entity.pdbx_description
1 polymer ?
#
loop_
_entity_poly.entity_id
_entity_poly.type
_entity_poly.pdbx_seq_one_letter_code
_entity_poly.pdbx_strand_id
1 'polypeptide(L)'
;MDEYFAKFDGEQRKILDALRALITSAVPKATAAIKWGMPMWTLDGSKIVCALRATKAHVGLLVSGPAERFDDPDQRLEGSAQNMRQLKLTTVADIPKKHVTAWLKAAAAK
;
A
#
# COMPACT_ATOMS: atom_id res chain seq x y z
N MET A 1 -11.47 9.09 3.07
CA MET A 1 -10.93 7.84 2.50
C MET A 1 -11.97 7.18 1.62
N ASP A 2 -13.16 6.95 2.15
CA ASP A 2 -14.29 6.39 1.40
C ASP A 2 -14.66 7.22 0.16
N GLU A 3 -14.59 8.55 0.22
CA GLU A 3 -14.76 9.41 -0.96
C GLU A 3 -13.72 9.18 -2.07
N TYR A 4 -12.47 8.84 -1.70
CA TYR A 4 -11.44 8.49 -2.70
C TYR A 4 -11.78 7.15 -3.35
N PHE A 5 -12.19 6.17 -2.53
CA PHE A 5 -12.53 4.83 -3.03
C PHE A 5 -13.79 4.88 -3.88
N ALA A 6 -14.74 5.78 -3.60
CA ALA A 6 -15.96 5.98 -4.37
C ALA A 6 -15.72 6.48 -5.81
N LYS A 7 -14.52 7.01 -6.10
CA LYS A 7 -14.11 7.39 -7.46
C LYS A 7 -13.74 6.20 -8.34
N PHE A 8 -13.59 5.01 -7.75
CA PHE A 8 -13.23 3.78 -8.43
C PHE A 8 -14.36 2.77 -8.30
N ASP A 9 -14.56 1.99 -9.36
CA ASP A 9 -15.52 0.90 -9.41
C ASP A 9 -14.83 -0.39 -9.91
N GLY A 10 -15.55 -1.50 -10.01
CA GLY A 10 -15.02 -2.75 -10.57
C GLY A 10 -13.83 -3.33 -9.81
N GLU A 11 -12.80 -3.73 -10.57
CA GLU A 11 -11.59 -4.39 -10.04
C GLU A 11 -10.78 -3.46 -9.14
N GLN A 12 -10.60 -2.20 -9.55
CA GLN A 12 -9.81 -1.21 -8.81
C GLN A 12 -10.39 -0.99 -7.42
N ARG A 13 -11.73 -0.91 -7.31
CA ARG A 13 -12.41 -0.78 -6.02
C ARG A 13 -12.16 -2.00 -5.14
N LYS A 14 -12.29 -3.21 -5.69
CA LYS A 14 -12.05 -4.44 -4.94
C LYS A 14 -10.59 -4.55 -4.46
N ILE A 15 -9.63 -4.12 -5.28
CA ILE A 15 -8.21 -4.09 -4.89
C ILE A 15 -7.98 -3.10 -3.75
N LEU A 16 -8.53 -1.89 -3.87
CA LEU A 16 -8.44 -0.87 -2.82
C LEU A 16 -9.02 -1.36 -1.49
N ASP A 17 -10.20 -1.97 -1.50
CA ASP A 17 -10.84 -2.54 -0.30
C ASP A 17 -10.00 -3.69 0.29
N ALA A 18 -9.50 -4.61 -0.54
CA ALA A 18 -8.63 -5.69 -0.10
C ALA A 18 -7.33 -5.16 0.54
N LEU A 19 -6.68 -4.17 -0.09
CA LEU A 19 -5.47 -3.56 0.43
C LEU A 19 -5.73 -2.81 1.73
N ARG A 20 -6.83 -2.04 1.81
CA ARG A 20 -7.23 -1.37 3.06
C ARG A 20 -7.37 -2.37 4.21
N ALA A 21 -8.07 -3.47 3.99
CA ALA A 21 -8.24 -4.52 5.00
C ALA A 21 -6.90 -5.12 5.43
N LEU A 22 -6.01 -5.41 4.47
CA LEU A 22 -4.66 -5.92 4.76
C LEU A 22 -3.83 -4.92 5.58
N ILE A 23 -3.87 -3.63 5.25
CA ILE A 23 -3.14 -2.59 5.97
C ILE A 23 -3.65 -2.47 7.39
N THR A 24 -4.97 -2.37 7.58
CA THR A 24 -5.56 -2.29 8.93
C THR A 24 -5.24 -3.53 9.77
N SER A 25 -5.18 -4.71 9.17
CA SER A 25 -4.81 -5.94 9.87
C SER A 25 -3.31 -6.02 10.19
N ALA A 26 -2.45 -5.62 9.26
CA ALA A 26 -0.99 -5.70 9.42
C ALA A 26 -0.44 -4.64 10.37
N VAL A 27 -0.99 -3.43 10.31
CA VAL A 27 -0.51 -2.25 11.04
C VAL A 27 -1.69 -1.49 11.68
N PRO A 28 -2.40 -2.09 12.65
CA PRO A 28 -3.60 -1.49 13.25
C PRO A 28 -3.33 -0.18 13.99
N LYS A 29 -2.07 0.08 14.35
CA LYS A 29 -1.63 1.33 14.98
C LYS A 29 -1.41 2.47 13.99
N ALA A 30 -1.42 2.20 12.68
CA ALA A 30 -1.19 3.22 11.67
C ALA A 30 -2.47 4.01 11.41
N THR A 31 -2.35 5.34 11.44
CA THR A 31 -3.46 6.26 11.16
C THR A 31 -3.59 6.46 9.66
N ALA A 32 -4.78 6.17 9.13
CA ALA A 32 -5.11 6.43 7.73
C ALA A 32 -5.55 7.89 7.55
N ALA A 33 -4.94 8.61 6.61
CA ALA A 33 -5.31 9.96 6.23
C ALA A 33 -5.15 10.15 4.71
N ILE A 34 -5.97 11.00 4.09
CA ILE A 34 -5.72 11.40 2.69
C ILE A 34 -4.69 12.54 2.72
N LYS A 35 -3.53 12.31 2.07
CA LYS A 35 -2.51 13.35 1.86
C LYS A 35 -2.23 13.45 0.36
N TRP A 36 -2.14 14.67 -0.15
CA TRP A 36 -1.88 14.95 -1.58
C TRP A 36 -2.80 14.20 -2.55
N GLY A 37 -4.08 14.04 -2.17
CA GLY A 37 -5.08 13.38 -2.99
C GLY A 37 -5.02 11.84 -3.01
N MET A 38 -4.21 11.21 -2.16
CA MET A 38 -4.13 9.75 -2.05
C MET A 38 -4.18 9.27 -0.59
N PRO A 39 -4.78 8.11 -0.31
CA PRO A 39 -4.76 7.53 1.02
C PRO A 39 -3.35 7.14 1.46
N MET A 40 -2.96 7.59 2.65
CA MET A 40 -1.65 7.37 3.25
C MET A 40 -1.83 6.92 4.70
N TRP A 41 -0.98 6.00 5.15
CA TRP A 41 -0.95 5.51 6.52
C TRP A 41 0.35 5.91 7.18
N THR A 42 0.22 6.55 8.33
CA THR A 42 1.35 7.00 9.14
C THR A 42 1.29 6.37 10.52
N LEU A 43 2.42 5.85 10.99
CA LEU A 43 2.61 5.38 12.36
C LEU A 43 3.20 6.51 13.20
N ASP A 44 2.77 6.61 14.47
CA ASP A 44 3.28 7.60 15.44
C ASP A 44 3.27 9.06 14.90
N GLY A 45 2.29 9.40 14.07
CA GLY A 45 2.07 10.76 13.55
C GLY A 45 3.02 11.24 12.43
N SER A 46 4.22 10.66 12.30
CA SER A 46 5.23 11.13 11.35
C SER A 46 5.77 10.06 10.41
N LYS A 47 5.76 8.78 10.80
CA LYS A 47 6.38 7.72 10.01
C LYS A 47 5.42 7.22 8.94
N ILE A 48 5.71 7.50 7.67
CA ILE A 48 4.94 6.94 6.56
C ILE A 48 5.21 5.44 6.49
N VAL A 49 4.17 4.62 6.56
CA VAL A 49 4.25 3.17 6.40
C VAL A 49 3.94 2.80 4.96
N CYS A 50 2.79 3.26 4.47
CA CYS A 50 2.34 2.97 3.12
C CYS A 50 1.37 4.04 2.60
N ALA A 51 1.14 4.02 1.29
CA ALA A 51 0.10 4.80 0.62
C ALA A 51 -0.52 3.99 -0.51
N LEU A 52 -1.76 4.29 -0.86
CA LEU A 52 -2.44 3.70 -2.01
C LEU A 52 -2.60 4.74 -3.10
N ARG A 53 -2.25 4.37 -4.33
CA ARG A 53 -2.49 5.18 -5.53
C ARG A 53 -3.29 4.34 -6.50
N ALA A 54 -4.57 4.62 -6.63
CA ALA A 54 -5.39 4.03 -7.67
C ALA A 54 -5.41 4.92 -8.92
N THR A 55 -5.35 4.26 -10.08
CA THR A 55 -5.52 4.85 -11.41
C THR A 55 -6.60 4.06 -12.15
N LYS A 56 -7.04 4.54 -13.32
CA LYS A 56 -7.98 3.79 -14.16
C LYS A 56 -7.41 2.46 -14.68
N ALA A 57 -6.09 2.31 -14.74
CA ALA A 57 -5.45 1.10 -15.27
C ALA A 57 -5.00 0.11 -14.18
N HIS A 58 -4.55 0.59 -13.03
CA HIS A 58 -4.02 -0.23 -11.95
C HIS A 58 -4.05 0.49 -10.60
N VAL A 59 -3.93 -0.27 -9.52
CA VAL A 59 -3.77 0.21 -8.15
C VAL A 59 -2.34 -0.05 -7.69
N GLY A 60 -1.62 1.01 -7.33
CA GLY A 60 -0.30 0.97 -6.73
C GLY A 60 -0.39 0.97 -5.20
N LEU A 61 0.22 -0.02 -4.54
CA LEU A 61 0.53 0.02 -3.12
C LEU A 61 1.96 0.53 -2.95
N LEU A 62 2.12 1.73 -2.41
CA LEU A 62 3.41 2.30 -2.05
C LEU A 62 3.74 1.91 -0.61
N VAL A 63 4.93 1.36 -0.37
CA VAL A 63 5.48 1.07 0.96
C VAL A 63 6.78 1.85 1.15
N SER A 64 6.97 2.36 2.36
CA SER A 64 8.12 3.19 2.72
C SER A 64 9.20 2.35 3.41
N GLY A 65 10.41 2.36 2.86
CA GLY A 65 11.56 1.64 3.38
C GLY A 65 12.65 1.42 2.32
N PRO A 66 13.89 1.12 2.75
CA PRO A 66 14.95 0.70 1.84
C PRO A 66 14.62 -0.63 1.17
N ALA A 67 15.23 -0.87 0.02
CA ALA A 67 15.09 -2.08 -0.78
C ALA A 67 15.23 -3.37 0.02
N GLU A 68 16.28 -3.43 0.85
CA GLU A 68 16.70 -4.60 1.62
C GLU A 68 15.70 -4.98 2.72
N ARG A 69 14.81 -4.05 3.10
CA ARG A 69 13.78 -4.30 4.10
C ARG A 69 12.62 -5.12 3.55
N PHE A 70 12.44 -5.16 2.22
CA PHE A 70 11.34 -5.84 1.58
C PHE A 70 11.85 -7.14 0.93
N ASP A 71 11.41 -8.27 1.47
CA ASP A 71 11.64 -9.58 0.87
C ASP A 71 10.77 -9.72 -0.39
N ASP A 72 11.36 -9.39 -1.54
CA ASP A 72 10.69 -9.33 -2.84
C ASP A 72 11.46 -10.20 -3.87
N PRO A 73 11.44 -11.54 -3.71
CA PRO A 73 12.18 -12.46 -4.57
C PRO A 73 11.69 -12.40 -6.03
N ASP A 74 10.41 -12.08 -6.24
CA ASP A 74 9.78 -11.94 -7.54
C ASP A 74 10.02 -10.56 -8.19
N GLN A 75 10.75 -9.66 -7.53
CA GLN A 75 11.00 -8.28 -7.99
C GLN A 75 9.72 -7.52 -8.40
N ARG A 76 8.61 -7.74 -7.68
CA ARG A 76 7.31 -7.10 -7.95
C ARG A 76 7.27 -5.65 -7.49
N LEU A 77 8.14 -5.27 -6.57
CA LEU A 77 8.22 -3.91 -6.06
C LEU A 77 9.07 -3.04 -6.96
N GLU A 78 8.42 -2.11 -7.64
CA GLU A 78 9.05 -1.16 -8.54
C GLU A 78 9.29 0.19 -7.86
N GLY A 79 10.27 0.94 -8.35
CA GLY A 79 10.56 2.29 -7.86
C GLY A 79 11.49 2.32 -6.65
N SER A 80 12.40 3.27 -6.69
CA SER A 80 13.44 3.51 -5.69
C SER A 80 13.50 4.99 -5.28
N ALA A 81 12.55 5.80 -5.72
CA ALA A 81 12.48 7.21 -5.39
C ALA A 81 12.22 7.38 -3.89
N GLN A 82 13.16 8.04 -3.19
CA GLN A 82 13.06 8.41 -1.77
C GLN A 82 12.81 7.26 -0.79
N ASN A 83 13.36 6.05 -1.04
CA ASN A 83 13.07 4.86 -0.23
C ASN A 83 11.57 4.52 -0.18
N MET A 84 10.83 4.73 -1.27
CA MET A 84 9.50 4.18 -1.44
C MET A 84 9.49 3.19 -2.59
N ARG A 85 8.87 2.04 -2.33
CA ARG A 85 8.64 1.00 -3.31
C ARG A 85 7.16 0.88 -3.60
N GLN A 86 6.79 0.58 -4.84
CA GLN A 86 5.40 0.42 -5.24
C GLN A 86 5.13 -0.96 -5.84
N LEU A 87 4.08 -1.61 -5.38
CA LEU A 87 3.50 -2.79 -6.02
C LEU A 87 2.36 -2.36 -6.93
N LYS A 88 2.44 -2.62 -8.23
CA LYS A 88 1.32 -2.39 -9.16
C LYS A 88 0.43 -3.62 -9.22
N LEU A 89 -0.88 -3.42 -9.04
CA LEU A 89 -1.89 -4.47 -9.06
C LEU A 89 -2.98 -4.09 -10.06
N THR A 90 -3.30 -5.02 -10.95
CA THR A 90 -4.41 -4.87 -11.92
C THR A 90 -5.64 -5.67 -11.50
N THR A 91 -5.44 -6.74 -10.72
CA THR A 91 -6.52 -7.64 -10.27
C THR A 91 -6.36 -7.96 -8.78
N VAL A 92 -7.46 -8.33 -8.13
CA VAL A 92 -7.45 -8.73 -6.69
C VAL A 92 -6.75 -10.08 -6.50
N ALA A 93 -6.85 -10.96 -7.49
CA ALA A 93 -6.26 -12.30 -7.42
C ALA A 93 -4.72 -12.25 -7.42
N ASP A 94 -4.13 -11.23 -8.04
CA ASP A 94 -2.68 -11.05 -8.09
C ASP A 94 -2.09 -10.49 -6.78
N ILE A 95 -2.93 -10.03 -5.83
CA ILE A 95 -2.44 -9.46 -4.57
C ILE A 95 -1.70 -10.54 -3.77
N PRO A 96 -0.36 -10.42 -3.59
CA PRO A 96 0.40 -11.40 -2.85
C PRO A 96 0.24 -11.11 -1.35
N LYS A 97 -0.92 -11.45 -0.78
CA LYS A 97 -1.34 -11.07 0.58
C LYS A 97 -0.26 -11.31 1.63
N LYS A 98 0.43 -12.46 1.56
CA LYS A 98 1.55 -12.82 2.47
C LYS A 98 2.70 -11.81 2.38
N HIS A 99 3.18 -11.54 1.16
CA HIS A 99 4.26 -10.59 0.92
C HIS A 99 3.85 -9.17 1.29
N VAL A 100 2.65 -8.73 0.88
CA VAL A 100 2.11 -7.41 1.23
C VAL A 100 2.06 -7.21 2.75
N THR A 101 1.54 -8.19 3.49
CA THR A 101 1.52 -8.11 4.96
C THR A 101 2.94 -8.06 5.55
N ALA A 102 3.88 -8.85 5.03
CA ALA A 102 5.27 -8.82 5.47
C ALA A 102 5.91 -7.44 5.21
N TRP A 103 5.73 -6.88 4.01
CA TRP A 103 6.25 -5.57 3.65
C TRP A 103 5.65 -4.45 4.50
N LEU A 104 4.34 -4.48 4.77
CA LEU A 104 3.68 -3.50 5.64
C LEU A 104 4.23 -3.54 7.07
N LYS A 105 4.41 -4.74 7.62
CA LYS A 105 5.03 -4.93 8.94
C LYS A 105 6.47 -4.44 8.95
N ALA A 106 7.23 -4.74 7.90
CA ALA A 106 8.61 -4.30 7.76
C ALA A 106 8.70 -2.75 7.67
N ALA A 107 7.82 -2.12 6.90
CA ALA A 107 7.71 -0.66 6.82
C ALA A 107 7.33 -0.02 8.17
N ALA A 108 6.47 -0.69 8.95
CA ALA A 108 6.11 -0.22 10.30
C ALA A 108 7.22 -0.46 11.33
N ALA A 109 8.02 -1.53 11.19
CA ALA A 109 9.13 -1.86 12.09
C ALA A 109 10.16 -0.72 12.13
N LYS A 110 10.66 -0.38 13.33
CA LYS A 110 11.69 0.65 13.54
C LYS A 110 12.94 0.31 12.73
#